data_AF-X0W1G0-F1
#
_entry.id   AF-X0W1G0-F1
#
_cell.length_a   1.000
_cell.length_b   1.000
_cell.length_c   1.000
_cell.angle_alpha   90.00
_cell.angle_beta   90.00
_cell.angle_gamma   90.00
#
_symmetry.space_group_name_H-M   'P 1'
#
loop_
_entity.id
_entity.type
_entity.pdbx_description
1 polymer ?
#
loop_
_entity_poly.entity_id
_entity_poly.type
_entity_poly.pdbx_seq_one_letter_code
_entity_poly.pdbx_strand_id
1 'polypeptide(L)'
;ENEWENIELVNCLCEKIEQLKKKERDYYKRLITFVKDRPGHDRRYAINCDKIKKELGWGRQFDFKKGLDMTIKWYMNHQDWINRVRSGEYRKWLKRNYRLR
;
A
#
# COMPACT_ATOMS: atom_id res chain seq x y z
N GLU A 1 -9.25 -0.46 14.81
CA GLU A 1 -8.42 0.77 14.92
C GLU A 1 -7.31 0.77 13.86
N ASN A 2 -7.58 1.35 12.68
CA ASN A 2 -6.77 1.50 11.46
C ASN A 2 -7.63 1.06 10.28
N GLU A 3 -8.67 1.84 10.00
CA GLU A 3 -9.42 1.72 8.76
C GLU A 3 -8.94 2.84 7.85
N TRP A 4 -8.64 2.49 6.61
CA TRP A 4 -8.15 3.42 5.61
C TRP A 4 -8.88 3.15 4.31
N GLU A 5 -9.28 4.20 3.64
CA GLU A 5 -9.73 4.10 2.25
C GLU A 5 -8.53 3.84 1.34
N ASN A 6 -8.72 3.05 0.30
CA ASN A 6 -7.66 2.73 -0.65
C ASN A 6 -7.07 3.99 -1.29
N ILE A 7 -7.90 4.99 -1.61
CA ILE A 7 -7.45 6.24 -2.22
C ILE A 7 -6.60 7.09 -1.27
N GLU A 8 -7.00 7.19 0.00
CA GLU A 8 -6.25 7.91 1.04
C GLU A 8 -4.89 7.27 1.30
N LEU A 9 -4.82 5.93 1.29
CA LEU A 9 -3.56 5.19 1.39
C LEU A 9 -2.63 5.54 0.21
N VAL A 10 -3.14 5.48 -1.03
CA VAL A 10 -2.35 5.76 -2.23
C VAL A 10 -1.88 7.22 -2.26
N ASN A 11 -2.73 8.19 -1.88
CA ASN A 11 -2.34 9.59 -1.75
C ASN A 11 -1.22 9.77 -0.73
N CYS A 12 -1.34 9.15 0.45
CA CYS A 12 -0.31 9.21 1.49
C CYS A 12 1.02 8.58 1.03
N LEU A 13 0.95 7.48 0.26
CA LEU A 13 2.12 6.86 -0.37
C LEU A 13 2.79 7.82 -1.35
N CYS A 14 2.03 8.46 -2.24
CA CYS A 14 2.56 9.43 -3.20
C CYS A 14 3.30 10.56 -2.49
N GLU A 15 2.67 11.20 -1.50
CA GLU A 15 3.26 12.31 -0.73
C GLU A 15 4.56 11.91 -0.03
N LYS A 16 4.60 10.73 0.60
CA LYS A 16 5.80 10.21 1.26
C LYS A 16 6.94 9.98 0.28
N ILE A 17 6.65 9.43 -0.90
CA ILE A 17 7.68 9.21 -1.93
C ILE A 17 8.14 10.55 -2.52
N GLU A 18 7.25 11.53 -2.71
CA GLU A 18 7.60 12.89 -3.16
C GLU A 18 8.62 13.52 -2.22
N GLN A 19 8.35 13.48 -0.91
CA GLN A 19 9.26 13.99 0.12
C GLN A 19 10.61 13.29 0.09
N LEU A 20 10.64 11.95 0.05
CA LEU A 20 11.89 11.18 0.02
C LEU A 20 12.72 11.41 -1.25
N LYS A 21 12.06 11.61 -2.39
CA LYS A 21 12.70 11.83 -3.69
C LYS A 21 12.88 13.31 -4.03
N LYS A 22 12.53 14.23 -3.11
CA LYS A 22 12.56 15.69 -3.32
C LYS A 22 11.86 16.10 -4.62
N LYS A 23 10.68 15.53 -4.87
CA LYS A 23 9.83 15.89 -6.01
C LYS A 23 8.85 16.98 -5.61
N GLU A 24 8.36 17.69 -6.61
CA GLU A 24 7.28 18.66 -6.44
C GLU A 24 6.01 17.97 -5.94
N ARG A 25 5.14 18.76 -5.32
CA ARG A 25 3.84 18.32 -4.83
C ARG A 25 3.02 17.70 -5.96
N ASP A 26 2.34 16.60 -5.66
CA ASP A 26 1.42 15.89 -6.56
C ASP A 26 2.11 15.25 -7.80
N TYR A 27 3.45 15.22 -7.82
CA TYR A 27 4.24 14.62 -8.89
C TYR A 27 3.89 13.15 -9.13
N TYR A 28 3.62 12.36 -8.09
CA TYR A 28 3.20 10.97 -8.26
C TYR A 28 1.68 10.81 -8.26
N LYS A 29 0.92 11.73 -7.66
CA LYS A 29 -0.55 11.65 -7.66
C LYS A 29 -1.14 11.72 -9.07
N ARG A 30 -0.50 12.43 -10.01
CA ARG A 30 -0.92 12.42 -11.42
C ARG A 30 -0.84 11.04 -12.11
N LEU A 31 -0.15 10.07 -11.51
CA LEU A 31 -0.09 8.69 -12.02
C LEU A 31 -1.27 7.83 -11.56
N ILE A 32 -2.09 8.33 -10.63
CA ILE A 32 -3.30 7.64 -10.17
C ILE A 32 -4.27 7.55 -11.35
N THR A 33 -4.69 6.32 -11.66
CA THR A 33 -5.66 6.04 -12.71
C THR A 33 -6.78 5.20 -12.12
N PHE A 34 -8.02 5.66 -12.26
CA PHE A 34 -9.19 4.87 -11.88
C PHE A 34 -9.43 3.79 -12.94
N VAL A 35 -9.66 2.57 -12.49
CA VAL A 35 -9.91 1.41 -13.36
C VAL A 35 -11.23 0.77 -12.97
N LYS A 36 -11.73 -0.13 -13.84
CA LYS A 36 -12.92 -0.92 -13.54
C LYS A 36 -12.77 -1.64 -12.20
N ASP A 37 -13.81 -1.52 -11.37
CA ASP A 37 -13.83 -2.11 -10.04
C ASP A 37 -13.77 -3.64 -10.06
N ARG A 38 -13.32 -4.23 -8.95
CA ARG A 38 -13.23 -5.68 -8.77
C ARG A 38 -14.64 -6.29 -8.66
N PRO A 39 -14.98 -7.35 -9.41
CA PRO A 39 -16.22 -8.09 -9.19
C PRO A 39 -16.30 -8.58 -7.74
N GLY A 40 -17.41 -8.30 -7.04
CA GLY A 40 -17.59 -8.68 -5.63
C GLY A 40 -16.71 -7.90 -4.65
N HIS A 41 -16.45 -6.61 -4.92
CA HIS A 41 -15.62 -5.80 -4.03
C HIS A 41 -16.32 -5.50 -2.68
N ASP A 42 -15.88 -6.19 -1.62
CA ASP A 42 -16.18 -5.79 -0.24
C ASP A 42 -15.60 -4.40 0.06
N ARG A 43 -16.47 -3.45 0.39
CA ARG A 43 -16.07 -2.03 0.50
C ARG A 43 -15.38 -1.67 1.81
N ARG A 44 -15.58 -2.46 2.86
CA ARG A 44 -15.10 -2.14 4.21
C ARG A 44 -14.74 -3.41 4.97
N TYR A 45 -13.51 -3.45 5.46
CA TYR A 45 -13.08 -4.41 6.46
C TYR A 45 -12.75 -3.67 7.75
N ALA A 46 -13.29 -4.17 8.86
CA ALA A 46 -13.01 -3.65 10.19
C ALA A 46 -12.92 -4.81 11.18
N ILE A 47 -11.92 -4.77 12.04
CA ILE A 47 -11.69 -5.78 13.07
C ILE A 47 -11.75 -5.09 14.43
N ASN A 48 -12.52 -5.68 15.34
CA ASN A 48 -12.44 -5.36 16.76
C ASN A 48 -11.35 -6.24 17.41
N CYS A 49 -10.30 -5.61 17.95
CA CYS A 49 -9.19 -6.28 18.63
C CYS A 49 -9.27 -6.20 20.16
N ASP A 50 -10.41 -5.82 20.75
CA ASP A 50 -10.56 -5.62 22.20
C ASP A 50 -10.26 -6.89 22.99
N LYS A 51 -10.65 -8.06 22.46
CA LYS A 51 -10.42 -9.34 23.12
C LYS A 51 -8.92 -9.59 23.35
N ILE A 52 -8.13 -9.52 22.28
CA ILE A 52 -6.67 -9.78 22.36
C ILE A 52 -5.94 -8.73 23.19
N LYS A 53 -6.41 -7.46 23.14
CA LYS A 53 -5.89 -6.38 23.98
C LYS A 53 -6.11 -6.66 25.46
N LYS A 54 -7.32 -7.10 25.83
CA LYS A 54 -7.70 -7.35 27.23
C LYS A 54 -7.09 -8.63 27.78
N GLU A 55 -7.15 -9.72 27.01
CA GLU A 55 -6.78 -11.06 27.50
C GLU A 55 -5.28 -11.30 27.43
N LEU A 56 -4.59 -10.75 26.42
CA LEU A 56 -3.16 -11.00 26.19
C LEU A 56 -2.30 -9.75 26.32
N GLY A 57 -2.88 -8.59 26.65
CA GLY A 57 -2.13 -7.33 26.75
C GLY A 57 -1.55 -6.85 25.42
N TRP A 58 -1.99 -7.41 24.29
CA TRP A 58 -1.45 -7.06 22.99
C TRP A 58 -1.79 -5.62 22.60
N GLY A 59 -0.81 -4.87 22.10
CA GLY A 59 -0.99 -3.53 21.55
C GLY A 59 -0.19 -3.36 20.27
N ARG A 60 -0.71 -2.56 19.33
CA ARG A 60 0.04 -2.19 18.13
C ARG A 60 1.25 -1.34 18.51
N GLN A 61 2.42 -1.67 17.97
CA GLN A 61 3.65 -0.89 18.20
C GLN A 61 3.79 0.32 17.26
N PHE A 62 3.10 0.28 16.12
CA PHE A 62 3.17 1.31 15.09
C PHE A 62 1.76 1.76 14.70
N ASP A 63 1.60 3.07 14.49
CA ASP A 63 0.48 3.56 13.71
C ASP A 63 0.69 3.30 12.22
N PHE A 64 -0.35 3.53 11.43
CA PHE A 64 -0.31 3.26 10.00
C PHE A 64 0.75 4.09 9.27
N LYS A 65 0.86 5.39 9.56
CA LYS A 65 1.76 6.31 8.84
C LYS A 65 3.23 5.92 9.07
N LYS A 66 3.58 5.59 10.32
CA LYS A 66 4.92 5.12 10.70
C LYS A 66 5.24 3.77 10.06
N GLY A 67 4.28 2.83 10.06
CA GLY A 67 4.44 1.55 9.37
C GLY A 67 4.64 1.71 7.86
N LEU A 68 3.89 2.63 7.23
CA LEU A 68 4.02 2.93 5.81
C LEU A 68 5.39 3.54 5.48
N ASP A 69 5.92 4.45 6.31
CA ASP A 69 7.26 5.01 6.14
C ASP A 69 8.35 3.94 6.18
N MET A 70 8.26 3.03 7.16
CA MET A 70 9.19 1.92 7.27
C MET A 70 9.10 0.99 6.06
N THR A 71 7.89 0.72 5.59
CA THR A 71 7.64 -0.10 4.40
C THR A 71 8.28 0.54 3.17
N ILE A 72 8.02 1.82 2.90
CA ILE A 72 8.59 2.54 1.74
C ILE A 72 10.12 2.47 1.77
N LYS A 73 10.74 2.78 2.92
CA LYS A 73 12.20 2.71 3.09
C LYS A 73 12.74 1.31 2.84
N TRP A 74 12.05 0.28 3.32
CA TRP A 74 12.42 -1.11 3.07
C TRP A 74 12.45 -1.41 1.56
N TYR A 75 11.37 -1.07 0.83
CA TYR A 75 11.31 -1.28 -0.62
C TYR A 75 12.41 -0.51 -1.38
N MET A 76 12.73 0.71 -0.97
CA MET A 76 13.81 1.49 -1.60
C MET A 76 15.19 0.85 -1.40
N ASN A 77 15.43 0.21 -0.25
CA ASN A 77 16.72 -0.37 0.12
C ASN A 77 16.92 -1.83 -0.34
N HIS A 78 15.89 -2.49 -0.91
CA HIS A 78 15.94 -3.92 -1.26
C HIS A 78 15.69 -4.19 -2.75
N GLN A 79 16.33 -3.42 -3.64
CA GLN A 79 16.11 -3.54 -5.09
C GLN A 79 16.46 -4.93 -5.65
N ASP A 80 17.48 -5.61 -5.14
CA ASP A 80 17.84 -6.95 -5.58
C ASP A 80 16.75 -7.98 -5.27
N TRP A 81 16.12 -7.86 -4.10
CA TRP A 81 14.97 -8.69 -3.77
C TRP A 81 13.80 -8.41 -4.72
N ILE A 82 13.51 -7.14 -4.98
CA ILE A 82 12.45 -6.71 -5.90
C ILE A 82 12.68 -7.26 -7.30
N ASN A 83 13.91 -7.21 -7.80
CA ASN A 83 14.27 -7.69 -9.14
C ASN A 83 14.05 -9.20 -9.27
N ARG A 84 14.35 -9.98 -8.23
CA ARG A 84 14.13 -11.44 -8.22
C ARG A 84 12.64 -11.81 -8.27
N VAL A 85 11.80 -11.11 -7.50
CA VAL A 85 10.37 -11.44 -7.40
C VAL A 85 9.53 -10.89 -8.56
N ARG A 86 10.02 -9.88 -9.30
CA ARG A 86 9.31 -9.29 -10.47
C ARG A 86 9.51 -10.05 -11.78
N SER A 87 9.93 -11.31 -11.72
CA SER A 87 10.26 -12.13 -12.89
C SER A 87 9.02 -12.70 -13.60
N GLY A 88 9.22 -13.15 -14.84
CA GLY A 88 8.29 -13.86 -15.75
C GLY A 88 6.80 -13.80 -15.42
N GLU A 89 6.37 -14.65 -14.49
CA GLU A 89 4.96 -14.83 -14.12
C GLU A 89 4.31 -13.57 -13.54
N TYR A 90 5.05 -12.77 -12.75
CA TYR A 90 4.54 -11.50 -12.24
C TYR A 90 4.16 -10.54 -13.38
N ARG A 91 5.01 -10.44 -14.42
CA ARG A 91 4.75 -9.57 -15.57
C ARG A 91 3.61 -10.11 -16.45
N LYS A 92 3.49 -11.43 -16.60
CA LYS A 92 2.36 -12.06 -17.31
C LYS A 92 1.04 -11.77 -16.59
N TRP A 93 1.02 -11.93 -15.26
CA TRP A 93 -0.15 -11.63 -14.44
C TRP A 93 -0.55 -10.15 -14.54
N LEU A 94 0.41 -9.21 -14.48
CA LEU A 94 0.13 -7.78 -14.65
C LEU A 94 -0.55 -7.50 -15.99
N LYS A 95 -0.02 -8.07 -17.09
CA LYS A 95 -0.62 -7.91 -18.42
C LYS A 95 -2.05 -8.45 -18.46
N ARG A 96 -2.29 -9.64 -17.91
CA ARG A 96 -3.62 -10.27 -17.90
C ARG A 96 -4.66 -9.42 -17.15
N ASN A 97 -4.27 -8.81 -16.03
CA ASN A 97 -5.23 -8.13 -15.15
C ASN A 97 -5.37 -6.63 -15.42
N TYR A 98 -4.36 -5.97 -16.01
CA TYR A 98 -4.33 -4.50 -16.16
C TYR A 98 -4.09 -4.01 -17.59
N ARG A 99 -3.66 -4.83 -18.56
CA ARG A 99 -3.41 -4.36 -19.95
C ARG A 99 -4.71 -4.09 -20.74
N LEU A 100 -5.83 -4.65 -20.29
CA LEU A 100 -7.12 -4.62 -20.98
C LEU A 100 -8.23 -4.01 -20.10
N ARG A 101 -7.86 -3.21 -19.09
CA ARG A 101 -8.81 -2.56 -18.18
C ARG A 101 -8.77 -1.05 -18.32
#